data_AF-A0A4V4JP44-F1
#
_entry.id   AF-A0A4V4JP44-F1
#
_cell.length_a   1.000
_cell.length_b   1.000
_cell.length_c   1.000
_cell.angle_alpha   90.00
_cell.angle_beta   90.00
_cell.angle_gamma   90.00
#
_symmetry.space_group_name_H-M   'P 1'
#
loop_
_entity.id
_entity.type
_entity.pdbx_description
1 polymer ?
#
loop_
_entity_poly.entity_id
_entity_poly.type
_entity_poly.pdbx_seq_one_letter_code
_entity_poly.pdbx_strand_id
1 'polypeptide(L)'
;MSSESSEPETNPWGWVIFRTSYTSDSETLWPQAISLLNAWLDDQTRISLRKCGEEEEHEETMAQLQNVLMDDPSLDKASFDQLRLRFAAWLETQDTEDEDGGKNLPLQRFKNFIVVDDLVLQSTKDAPRPDNKQAKAKDKLAPYVKVVAAQHRDGTRLPLRSARSGQDAGQGKLFPGYMKVSILDLRFFWEESFTYDLLDLCPNNFTDEPDWSKRYSLS
;
A
#
# COMPACT_ATOMS: atom_id res chain seq x y z
N MET A 1 -38.48 -19.56 17.27
CA MET A 1 -37.20 -18.93 17.62
C MET A 1 -36.22 -19.35 16.55
N SER A 2 -36.15 -18.56 15.48
CA SER A 2 -35.18 -18.80 14.42
C SER A 2 -33.87 -18.18 14.89
N SER A 3 -32.84 -19.01 15.04
CA SER A 3 -31.48 -18.55 15.28
C SER A 3 -31.00 -17.88 14.01
N GLU A 4 -30.90 -16.56 14.04
CA GLU A 4 -30.20 -15.78 13.03
C GLU A 4 -28.72 -16.12 13.18
N SER A 5 -28.22 -16.97 12.28
CA SER A 5 -26.80 -17.18 12.11
C SER A 5 -26.25 -15.86 11.56
N SER A 6 -25.77 -14.99 12.45
CA SER A 6 -24.92 -13.88 12.04
C SER A 6 -23.68 -14.50 11.39
N GLU A 7 -23.63 -14.51 10.06
CA GLU A 7 -22.40 -14.80 9.36
C GLU A 7 -21.32 -13.86 9.92
N PRO A 8 -20.11 -14.35 10.23
CA PRO A 8 -19.06 -13.48 10.72
C PRO A 8 -18.91 -12.34 9.70
N GLU A 9 -18.99 -11.10 10.15
CA GLU A 9 -18.73 -9.93 9.33
C GLU A 9 -17.31 -10.05 8.78
N THR A 10 -17.19 -10.63 7.59
CA THR A 10 -15.90 -10.72 6.91
C THR A 10 -15.46 -9.28 6.64
N ASN A 11 -14.35 -8.86 7.23
CA ASN A 11 -13.78 -7.54 7.00
C ASN A 11 -12.62 -7.70 6.00
N PRO A 12 -12.91 -7.66 4.69
CA PRO A 12 -11.91 -7.97 3.69
C PRO A 12 -10.77 -6.93 3.76
N TRP A 13 -9.51 -7.37 3.78
CA TRP A 13 -8.33 -6.50 3.78
C TRP A 13 -7.46 -6.70 2.53
N GLY A 14 -6.65 -5.71 2.15
CA GLY A 14 -5.86 -5.78 0.92
C GLY A 14 -5.73 -4.44 0.23
N TRP A 15 -5.32 -4.48 -1.04
CA TRP A 15 -4.97 -3.31 -1.82
C TRP A 15 -5.71 -3.26 -3.14
N VAL A 16 -6.00 -2.05 -3.61
CA VAL A 16 -6.26 -1.81 -5.03
C VAL A 16 -4.92 -1.55 -5.71
N ILE A 17 -4.62 -2.32 -6.74
CA ILE A 17 -3.31 -2.35 -7.40
C ILE A 17 -3.50 -2.01 -8.87
N PHE A 18 -3.00 -0.86 -9.29
CA PHE A 18 -2.97 -0.43 -10.69
C PHE A 18 -1.70 -0.91 -11.37
N ARG A 19 -1.89 -1.60 -12.49
CA ARG A 19 -0.82 -1.86 -13.46
C ARG A 19 -0.75 -0.70 -14.44
N THR A 20 0.45 -0.21 -14.72
CA THR A 20 0.64 0.92 -15.67
C THR A 20 1.78 0.69 -16.66
N SER A 21 2.24 -0.55 -16.81
CA SER A 21 3.21 -0.96 -17.83
C SER A 21 2.71 -2.19 -18.56
N TYR A 22 2.64 -2.09 -19.89
CA TYR A 22 2.08 -3.09 -20.80
C TYR A 22 3.06 -3.48 -21.94
N THR A 23 4.36 -3.36 -21.70
CA THR A 23 5.41 -3.86 -22.59
C THR A 23 5.48 -5.38 -22.57
N SER A 24 6.10 -6.01 -23.58
CA SER A 24 6.30 -7.48 -23.61
C SER A 24 7.07 -8.01 -22.40
N ASP A 25 8.06 -7.25 -21.92
CA ASP A 25 8.80 -7.60 -20.71
C ASP A 25 7.90 -7.51 -19.47
N SER A 26 7.06 -6.47 -19.38
CA SER A 26 6.13 -6.29 -18.26
C SER A 26 5.07 -7.40 -18.18
N GLU A 27 4.60 -7.93 -19.32
CA GLU A 27 3.65 -9.07 -19.34
C GLU A 27 4.23 -10.31 -18.67
N THR A 28 5.55 -10.50 -18.80
CA THR A 28 6.25 -11.63 -18.17
C THR A 28 6.49 -11.38 -16.69
N LEU A 29 6.78 -10.14 -16.30
CA LEU A 29 7.12 -9.77 -14.92
C LEU A 29 5.90 -9.54 -14.02
N TRP A 30 4.79 -9.07 -14.57
CA TRP A 30 3.55 -8.77 -13.83
C TRP A 30 3.06 -9.92 -12.93
N PRO A 31 2.82 -11.14 -13.44
CA PRO A 31 2.37 -12.24 -12.60
C PRO A 31 3.39 -12.62 -11.52
N GLN A 32 4.70 -12.45 -11.81
CA GLN A 32 5.76 -12.74 -10.85
C GLN A 32 5.76 -11.71 -9.71
N ALA A 33 5.57 -10.42 -10.03
CA ALA A 33 5.49 -9.34 -9.06
C ALA A 33 4.28 -9.50 -8.12
N ILE A 34 3.10 -9.85 -8.66
CA ILE A 34 1.90 -10.11 -7.86
C ILE A 34 2.08 -11.34 -6.96
N SER A 35 2.65 -12.43 -7.50
CA SER A 35 2.95 -13.62 -6.70
C SER A 35 3.93 -13.32 -5.57
N LEU A 36 4.96 -12.52 -5.84
CA LEU A 36 5.94 -12.09 -4.83
C LEU A 36 5.29 -11.23 -3.74
N LEU A 37 4.46 -10.25 -4.14
CA LEU A 37 3.73 -9.39 -3.20
C LEU A 37 2.84 -10.21 -2.26
N ASN A 38 2.05 -11.15 -2.80
CA ASN A 38 1.18 -12.00 -1.98
C ASN A 38 1.99 -12.90 -1.03
N ALA A 39 3.13 -13.45 -1.47
CA ALA A 39 3.99 -14.26 -0.62
C ALA A 39 4.56 -13.47 0.57
N TRP A 40 4.96 -12.22 0.35
CA TRP A 40 5.43 -11.35 1.43
C TRP A 40 4.32 -10.87 2.35
N LEU A 41 3.11 -10.61 1.83
CA LEU A 41 1.94 -10.33 2.67
C LEU A 41 1.59 -11.52 3.56
N ASP A 42 1.67 -12.76 3.06
CA ASP A 42 1.49 -13.98 3.86
C ASP A 42 2.50 -14.05 5.02
N ASP A 43 3.79 -13.94 4.69
CA ASP A 43 4.86 -14.05 5.68
C ASP A 43 4.79 -12.94 6.74
N GLN A 44 4.55 -11.70 6.34
CA GLN A 44 4.41 -10.59 7.28
C GLN A 44 3.16 -10.68 8.12
N THR A 45 2.05 -11.16 7.58
CA THR A 45 0.82 -11.40 8.35
C THR A 45 1.11 -12.42 9.44
N ARG A 46 1.79 -13.52 9.10
CA ARG A 46 2.23 -14.53 10.08
C ARG A 46 3.15 -13.93 11.16
N ILE A 47 4.12 -13.10 10.76
CA ILE A 47 5.03 -12.42 11.70
C ILE A 47 4.27 -11.44 12.62
N SER A 48 3.32 -10.67 12.08
CA SER A 48 2.53 -9.69 12.84
C SER A 48 1.69 -10.40 13.89
N LEU A 49 0.91 -11.40 13.48
CA LEU A 49 0.07 -12.19 14.36
C LEU A 49 0.87 -12.92 15.45
N ARG A 50 2.03 -13.51 15.10
CA ARG A 50 2.91 -14.13 16.10
C ARG A 50 3.38 -13.14 17.17
N LYS A 51 3.62 -11.86 16.83
CA LYS A 51 4.00 -10.84 17.82
C LYS A 51 2.87 -10.50 18.78
N CYS A 52 1.62 -10.60 18.33
CA CYS A 52 0.42 -10.42 19.15
C CYS A 52 0.01 -11.68 19.92
N GLY A 53 0.57 -12.84 19.56
CA GLY A 53 0.21 -14.13 20.16
C GLY A 53 -1.02 -14.78 19.52
N GLU A 54 -1.34 -14.42 18.28
CA GLU A 54 -2.55 -14.78 17.53
C GLU A 54 -2.18 -15.55 16.22
N GLU A 55 -1.08 -16.32 16.22
CA GLU A 55 -0.58 -17.00 15.02
C GLU A 55 -1.61 -17.99 14.44
N GLU A 56 -2.50 -18.53 15.27
CA GLU A 56 -3.61 -19.39 14.87
C GLU A 56 -4.63 -18.71 13.94
N GLU A 57 -4.73 -17.38 13.97
CA GLU A 57 -5.64 -16.60 13.11
C GLU A 57 -5.05 -16.34 11.72
N HIS A 58 -3.85 -16.85 11.43
CA HIS A 58 -3.13 -16.59 10.18
C HIS A 58 -3.93 -17.01 8.94
N GLU A 59 -4.47 -18.23 8.94
CA GLU A 59 -5.24 -18.77 7.80
C GLU A 59 -6.54 -17.98 7.59
N GLU A 60 -7.25 -17.64 8.67
CA GLU A 60 -8.48 -16.83 8.60
C GLU A 60 -8.18 -15.42 8.09
N THR A 61 -7.14 -14.79 8.63
CA THR A 61 -6.71 -13.46 8.18
C THR A 61 -6.34 -13.52 6.70
N MET A 62 -5.55 -14.49 6.25
CA MET A 62 -5.15 -14.60 4.84
C MET A 62 -6.32 -14.94 3.92
N ALA A 63 -7.33 -15.69 4.39
CA ALA A 63 -8.55 -15.96 3.62
C ALA A 63 -9.35 -14.67 3.34
N GLN A 64 -9.20 -13.64 4.17
CA GLN A 64 -9.83 -12.33 3.99
C GLN A 64 -9.01 -11.37 3.11
N LEU A 65 -7.80 -11.76 2.66
CA LEU A 65 -6.99 -10.94 1.75
C LEU A 65 -7.66 -10.89 0.37
N GLN A 66 -8.10 -9.71 -0.05
CA GLN A 66 -8.64 -9.47 -1.39
C GLN A 66 -7.96 -8.27 -2.04
N ASN A 67 -6.90 -8.55 -2.80
CA ASN A 67 -6.28 -7.56 -3.67
C ASN A 67 -7.14 -7.38 -4.93
N VAL A 68 -7.46 -6.13 -5.27
CA VAL A 68 -8.18 -5.76 -6.48
C VAL A 68 -7.17 -5.34 -7.53
N LEU A 69 -7.03 -6.13 -8.60
CA LEU A 69 -6.10 -5.84 -9.68
C LEU A 69 -6.79 -5.03 -10.77
N MET A 70 -6.34 -3.80 -10.95
CA MET A 70 -6.76 -2.91 -12.04
C MET A 70 -5.81 -3.11 -13.22
N ASP A 71 -6.10 -4.13 -14.01
CA ASP A 71 -5.34 -4.52 -15.19
C ASP A 71 -6.12 -4.15 -16.47
N ASP A 72 -5.97 -2.88 -16.88
CA ASP A 72 -6.57 -2.34 -18.10
C ASP A 72 -5.47 -1.67 -18.95
N PRO A 73 -5.19 -2.15 -20.18
CA PRO A 73 -4.19 -1.56 -21.08
C PRO A 73 -4.40 -0.06 -21.36
N SER A 74 -5.60 0.49 -21.17
CA SER A 74 -5.86 1.93 -21.27
C SER A 74 -5.10 2.77 -20.22
N LEU A 75 -4.55 2.11 -19.19
CA LEU A 75 -3.78 2.69 -18.10
C LEU A 75 -2.26 2.68 -18.37
N ASP A 76 -1.79 2.26 -19.55
CA ASP A 76 -0.37 2.31 -19.88
C ASP A 76 0.18 3.73 -19.70
N LYS A 77 1.18 3.84 -18.82
CA LYS A 77 1.83 5.11 -18.45
C LYS A 77 0.88 6.18 -17.88
N ALA A 78 -0.27 5.78 -17.33
CA ALA A 78 -1.18 6.70 -16.67
C ALA A 78 -0.49 7.46 -15.54
N SER A 79 -0.76 8.77 -15.44
CA SER A 79 -0.27 9.60 -14.35
C SER A 79 -1.00 9.29 -13.04
N PHE A 80 -0.42 9.65 -11.89
CA PHE A 80 -1.10 9.48 -10.60
C PHE A 80 -2.44 10.21 -10.53
N ASP A 81 -2.59 11.37 -11.18
CA ASP A 81 -3.87 12.09 -11.21
C ASP A 81 -4.93 11.33 -12.00
N GLN A 82 -4.56 10.73 -13.14
CA GLN A 82 -5.46 9.86 -13.89
C GLN A 82 -5.87 8.64 -13.06
N LEU A 83 -4.92 8.03 -12.35
CA LEU A 83 -5.20 6.89 -11.48
C LEU A 83 -6.07 7.27 -10.28
N ARG A 84 -5.90 8.45 -9.67
CA ARG A 84 -6.78 8.94 -8.61
C ARG A 84 -8.22 9.09 -9.09
N LEU A 85 -8.43 9.64 -10.30
CA LEU A 85 -9.76 9.73 -10.89
C LEU A 85 -10.37 8.35 -11.15
N ARG A 86 -9.58 7.41 -11.68
CA ARG A 86 -10.03 6.02 -11.90
C ARG A 86 -10.36 5.31 -10.60
N PHE A 87 -9.53 5.51 -9.59
CA PHE A 87 -9.75 4.98 -8.26
C PHE A 87 -11.04 5.55 -7.65
N ALA A 88 -11.24 6.86 -7.69
CA ALA A 88 -12.47 7.51 -7.21
C ALA A 88 -13.72 6.98 -7.92
N ALA A 89 -13.69 6.83 -9.25
CA ALA A 89 -14.80 6.25 -10.00
C ALA A 89 -15.05 4.77 -9.62
N TRP A 90 -14.00 4.00 -9.36
CA TRP A 90 -14.16 2.64 -8.85
C TRP A 90 -14.76 2.63 -7.44
N LEU A 91 -14.35 3.53 -6.54
CA LEU A 91 -14.92 3.65 -5.19
C LEU A 91 -16.44 3.85 -5.23
N GLU A 92 -16.93 4.69 -6.13
CA GLU A 92 -18.36 4.94 -6.30
C GLU A 92 -19.13 3.65 -6.66
N THR A 93 -18.49 2.67 -7.31
CA THR A 93 -19.12 1.36 -7.60
C THR A 93 -19.12 0.40 -6.42
N GLN A 94 -18.28 0.65 -5.41
CA GLN A 94 -18.19 -0.17 -4.19
C GLN A 94 -19.08 0.38 -3.06
N ASP A 95 -19.66 1.55 -3.26
CA ASP A 95 -20.53 2.21 -2.30
C ASP A 95 -21.86 1.43 -2.21
N THR A 96 -22.05 0.75 -1.08
CA THR A 96 -23.33 0.16 -0.72
C THR A 96 -24.04 1.11 0.23
N GLU A 97 -25.26 1.50 -0.13
CA GLU A 97 -26.15 2.23 0.78
C GLU A 97 -26.45 1.33 2.00
N ASP A 98 -26.21 1.84 3.21
CA ASP A 98 -26.75 1.22 4.41
C ASP A 98 -28.28 1.46 4.51
N GLU A 99 -28.94 0.82 5.48
CA GLU A 99 -30.40 0.91 5.66
C GLU A 99 -30.91 2.34 5.90
N ASP A 100 -30.02 3.26 6.30
CA ASP A 100 -30.31 4.67 6.56
C ASP A 100 -29.87 5.60 5.40
N GLY A 101 -29.41 5.04 4.27
CA GLY A 101 -28.91 5.79 3.11
C GLY A 101 -27.53 6.42 3.33
N GLY A 102 -26.82 6.00 4.38
CA GLY A 102 -25.42 6.28 4.62
C GLY A 102 -24.50 5.45 3.72
N LYS A 103 -23.31 6.00 3.45
CA LYS A 103 -22.28 5.33 2.63
C LYS A 103 -21.49 4.39 3.52
N ASN A 104 -21.56 3.07 3.30
CA ASN A 104 -20.80 2.09 4.07
C ASN A 104 -19.57 1.60 3.29
N LEU A 105 -18.59 2.50 3.14
CA LEU A 105 -17.34 2.22 2.46
C LEU A 105 -16.28 1.76 3.48
N PRO A 106 -15.63 0.57 3.33
CA PRO A 106 -14.47 0.19 4.16
C PRO A 106 -13.33 1.22 4.07
N LEU A 107 -13.30 2.14 5.04
CA LEU A 107 -12.58 3.41 5.02
C LEU A 107 -11.08 3.30 4.70
N GLN A 108 -10.45 2.16 4.94
CA GLN A 108 -8.99 2.01 4.90
C GLN A 108 -8.45 1.61 3.53
N ARG A 109 -9.15 0.72 2.80
CA ARG A 109 -8.80 0.39 1.40
C ARG A 109 -8.93 1.59 0.46
N PHE A 110 -9.53 2.68 0.94
CA PHE A 110 -9.93 3.84 0.15
C PHE A 110 -9.06 5.08 0.37
N LYS A 111 -8.11 5.04 1.31
CA LYS A 111 -7.16 6.14 1.51
C LYS A 111 -6.01 6.09 0.52
N ASN A 112 -5.59 4.89 0.13
CA ASN A 112 -4.39 4.67 -0.66
C ASN A 112 -4.58 3.52 -1.65
N PHE A 113 -3.86 3.59 -2.77
CA PHE A 113 -3.76 2.49 -3.73
C PHE A 113 -2.30 2.26 -4.12
N ILE A 114 -2.03 1.08 -4.66
CA ILE A 114 -0.71 0.69 -5.15
C ILE A 114 -0.64 0.95 -6.66
N VAL A 115 0.51 1.45 -7.11
CA VAL A 115 0.89 1.52 -8.51
C VAL A 115 2.11 0.63 -8.75
N VAL A 116 2.00 -0.19 -9.78
CA VAL A 116 3.06 -1.05 -10.29
C VAL A 116 3.33 -0.64 -11.74
N ASP A 117 4.39 0.15 -11.88
CA ASP A 117 4.93 0.56 -13.16
C ASP A 117 6.14 -0.30 -13.55
N ASP A 118 6.79 0.03 -14.66
CA ASP A 118 7.95 -0.71 -15.14
C ASP A 118 9.09 -0.75 -14.11
N LEU A 119 9.35 0.35 -13.41
CA LEU A 119 10.41 0.42 -12.40
C LEU A 119 10.13 -0.49 -11.20
N VAL A 120 8.86 -0.56 -10.77
CA VAL A 120 8.43 -1.50 -9.74
C VAL A 120 8.64 -2.94 -10.23
N LEU A 121 8.20 -3.28 -11.44
CA LEU A 121 8.37 -4.62 -12.01
C LEU A 121 9.84 -5.03 -12.08
N GLN A 122 10.71 -4.16 -12.58
CA GLN A 122 12.14 -4.43 -12.63
C GLN A 122 12.73 -4.66 -11.23
N SER A 123 12.25 -3.93 -10.21
CA SER A 123 12.70 -4.13 -8.82
C SER A 123 12.33 -5.50 -8.24
N THR A 124 11.29 -6.15 -8.78
CA THR A 124 10.81 -7.47 -8.32
C THR A 124 11.47 -8.65 -9.01
N LYS A 125 12.11 -8.44 -10.17
CA LYS A 125 12.60 -9.50 -11.06
C LYS A 125 13.49 -10.53 -10.38
N ASP A 126 14.46 -10.06 -9.58
CA ASP A 126 15.45 -10.90 -8.90
C ASP A 126 15.28 -10.85 -7.37
N ALA A 127 14.12 -10.41 -6.91
CA ALA A 127 13.86 -10.23 -5.49
C ALA A 127 13.69 -11.58 -4.77
N PRO A 128 14.22 -11.72 -3.54
CA PRO A 128 14.07 -12.95 -2.78
C PRO A 128 12.62 -13.13 -2.33
N ARG A 129 12.17 -14.38 -2.34
CA ARG A 129 10.93 -14.80 -1.68
C ARG A 129 11.18 -15.05 -0.18
N PRO A 130 10.15 -14.90 0.67
CA PRO A 130 10.29 -15.05 2.13
C PRO A 130 10.73 -16.45 2.57
N ASP A 131 10.39 -17.49 1.81
CA ASP A 131 10.79 -18.89 2.05
C ASP A 131 12.29 -19.15 1.81
N ASN A 132 12.97 -18.24 1.10
CA ASN A 132 14.39 -18.35 0.86
C ASN A 132 15.15 -17.93 2.12
N LYS A 133 15.81 -18.89 2.79
CA LYS A 133 16.60 -18.65 4.02
C LYS A 133 17.72 -17.60 3.86
N GLN A 134 18.08 -17.24 2.63
CA GLN A 134 19.04 -16.18 2.29
C GLN A 134 18.41 -14.78 2.15
N ALA A 135 17.08 -14.67 2.24
CA ALA A 135 16.31 -13.42 2.09
C ALA A 135 16.51 -12.40 3.21
N LYS A 136 17.34 -12.70 4.22
CA LYS A 136 17.83 -11.70 5.19
C LYS A 136 18.87 -10.81 4.52
N ALA A 137 18.43 -10.04 3.54
CA ALA A 137 19.25 -9.10 2.80
C ALA A 137 19.50 -7.87 3.67
N LYS A 138 20.70 -7.79 4.22
CA LYS A 138 21.36 -6.50 4.43
C LYS A 138 21.57 -5.87 3.06
N ASP A 139 20.98 -4.69 2.89
CA ASP A 139 21.43 -3.60 2.00
C ASP A 139 21.59 -3.92 0.50
N LYS A 140 20.58 -3.56 -0.32
CA LYS A 140 20.72 -2.39 -1.24
C LYS A 140 19.51 -2.05 -2.12
N LEU A 141 18.57 -2.96 -2.41
CA LEU A 141 17.29 -2.60 -3.03
C LEU A 141 16.27 -3.69 -2.71
N ALA A 142 15.58 -3.55 -1.58
CA ALA A 142 14.39 -4.36 -1.36
C ALA A 142 13.37 -4.03 -2.46
N PRO A 143 12.67 -5.04 -3.02
CA PRO A 143 11.59 -4.75 -3.96
C PRO A 143 10.60 -3.81 -3.28
N TYR A 144 10.05 -2.89 -4.06
CA TYR A 144 9.14 -1.87 -3.54
C TYR A 144 7.94 -1.73 -4.45
N VAL A 145 6.89 -1.13 -3.91
CA VAL A 145 5.74 -0.64 -4.66
C VAL A 145 5.59 0.86 -4.43
N LYS A 146 4.84 1.53 -5.30
CA LYS A 146 4.47 2.93 -5.11
C LYS A 146 3.09 2.97 -4.46
N VAL A 147 3.01 3.40 -3.21
CA VAL A 147 1.73 3.67 -2.55
C VAL A 147 1.36 5.12 -2.80
N VAL A 148 0.18 5.35 -3.35
CA VAL A 148 -0.33 6.66 -3.77
C VAL A 148 -1.51 7.05 -2.90
N ALA A 149 -1.52 8.30 -2.44
CA ALA A 149 -2.66 8.85 -1.73
C ALA A 149 -3.82 9.03 -2.70
N ALA A 150 -4.99 8.49 -2.36
CA ALA A 150 -6.22 8.63 -3.14
C ALA A 150 -6.63 10.10 -3.25
N GLN A 151 -6.47 10.84 -2.16
CA GLN A 151 -6.66 12.29 -2.12
C GLN A 151 -5.29 12.97 -2.03
N HIS A 152 -5.00 13.81 -3.01
CA HIS A 152 -3.80 14.63 -3.02
C HIS A 152 -4.14 16.03 -3.54
N ARG A 153 -3.63 17.06 -2.87
CA ARG A 153 -3.75 18.45 -3.31
C ARG A 153 -2.35 18.98 -3.60
N ASP A 154 -2.17 19.53 -4.79
CA ASP A 154 -0.92 20.18 -5.16
C ASP A 154 -0.56 21.28 -4.14
N GLY A 155 0.73 21.37 -3.84
CA GLY A 155 1.23 22.33 -2.85
C GLY A 155 1.10 21.88 -1.39
N THR A 156 0.52 20.71 -1.11
CA THR A 156 0.49 20.16 0.26
C THR A 156 1.92 19.92 0.77
N ARG A 157 2.23 20.40 1.97
CA ARG A 157 3.54 20.24 2.61
C ARG A 157 3.50 19.18 3.70
N LEU A 158 4.60 18.47 3.85
CA LEU A 158 4.79 17.49 4.92
C LEU A 158 4.86 18.17 6.29
N PRO A 159 4.28 17.57 7.34
CA PRO A 159 4.36 18.09 8.68
C PRO A 159 5.81 18.07 9.19
N LEU A 160 6.25 19.16 9.83
CA LEU A 160 7.54 19.21 10.52
C LEU A 160 7.46 18.37 11.79
N ARG A 161 7.99 17.15 11.76
CA ARG A 161 8.21 16.34 12.96
C ARG A 161 9.41 16.92 13.73
N SER A 162 9.14 17.79 14.70
CA SER A 162 10.09 18.36 15.68
C SER A 162 11.24 19.20 15.10
N ALA A 163 10.99 20.49 14.90
CA ALA A 163 12.06 21.49 14.86
C ALA A 163 12.53 21.77 16.30
N ARG A 164 13.62 21.15 16.75
CA ARG A 164 14.39 21.62 17.93
C ARG A 164 15.18 22.91 17.65
N SER A 165 14.94 23.55 16.51
CA SER A 165 15.62 24.71 16.02
C SER A 165 14.56 25.61 15.41
N GLY A 166 14.52 26.89 15.79
CA GLY A 166 13.56 27.89 15.34
C GLY A 166 13.67 28.20 13.84
N GLN A 167 13.42 27.22 12.99
CA GLN A 167 13.22 27.39 11.56
C GLN A 167 11.73 27.56 11.28
N ASP A 168 11.45 28.59 10.47
CA ASP A 168 10.13 28.97 10.00
C ASP A 168 9.26 27.78 9.59
N ALA A 169 8.01 27.79 10.05
CA ALA A 169 6.97 26.81 9.73
C ALA A 169 6.64 26.68 8.21
N GLY A 170 7.26 27.50 7.35
CA GLY A 170 7.09 27.48 5.89
C GLY A 170 8.00 26.52 5.10
N GLN A 171 8.88 25.75 5.75
CA GLN A 171 9.95 24.99 5.06
C GLN A 171 9.72 23.47 4.87
N GLY A 172 8.55 22.92 5.24
CA GLY A 172 8.27 21.49 5.01
C GLY A 172 8.34 21.13 3.53
N LYS A 173 8.96 20.00 3.16
CA LYS A 173 9.04 19.54 1.75
C LYS A 173 7.63 19.35 1.18
N LEU A 174 7.48 19.60 -0.11
CA LEU A 174 6.24 19.28 -0.82
C LEU A 174 6.03 17.78 -0.77
N PHE A 175 4.84 17.37 -0.37
CA PHE A 175 4.42 15.99 -0.44
C PHE A 175 4.11 15.67 -1.90
N PRO A 176 4.74 14.65 -2.53
CA PRO A 176 4.48 14.34 -3.93
C PRO A 176 3.21 13.50 -4.14
N GLY A 177 2.44 13.21 -3.07
CA GLY A 177 1.20 12.45 -3.17
C GLY A 177 1.39 10.94 -3.28
N TYR A 178 2.62 10.44 -3.14
CA TYR A 178 2.96 9.02 -3.10
C TYR A 178 4.24 8.79 -2.29
N MET A 179 4.55 7.53 -1.99
CA MET A 179 5.87 7.10 -1.54
C MET A 179 6.18 5.66 -1.93
N LYS A 180 7.47 5.33 -1.95
CA LYS A 180 7.94 3.94 -2.08
C LYS A 180 7.75 3.23 -0.75
N VAL A 181 7.17 2.04 -0.80
CA VAL A 181 7.04 1.13 0.33
C VAL A 181 7.67 -0.18 -0.06
N SER A 182 8.61 -0.68 0.75
CA SER A 182 9.16 -2.00 0.50
C SER A 182 8.05 -3.04 0.58
N ILE A 183 8.06 -4.00 -0.34
CA ILE A 183 7.15 -5.16 -0.26
C ILE A 183 7.33 -5.89 1.07
N LEU A 184 8.54 -5.84 1.67
CA LEU A 184 8.89 -6.44 2.96
C LEU A 184 8.25 -5.75 4.18
N ASP A 185 7.72 -4.53 3.99
CA ASP A 185 7.07 -3.75 5.06
C ASP A 185 5.59 -3.48 4.76
N LEU A 186 5.05 -4.04 3.66
CA LEU A 186 3.77 -3.62 3.11
C LEU A 186 2.57 -3.94 4.03
N ARG A 187 2.59 -5.07 4.74
CA ARG A 187 1.55 -5.42 5.74
C ARG A 187 1.61 -4.48 6.95
N PHE A 188 2.82 -4.21 7.45
CA PHE A 188 2.98 -3.29 8.58
C PHE A 188 2.56 -1.87 8.18
N PHE A 189 2.90 -1.44 6.97
CA PHE A 189 2.43 -0.18 6.41
C PHE A 189 0.90 -0.13 6.29
N TRP A 190 0.27 -1.23 5.86
CA TRP A 190 -1.19 -1.35 5.81
C TRP A 190 -1.81 -1.09 7.19
N GLU A 191 -1.28 -1.71 8.24
CA GLU A 191 -1.74 -1.54 9.63
C GLU A 191 -1.57 -0.09 10.12
N GLU A 192 -0.42 0.55 9.86
CA GLU A 192 -0.19 1.96 10.22
C GLU A 192 -1.14 2.93 9.49
N SER A 193 -1.51 2.61 8.25
CA SER A 193 -2.44 3.43 7.45
C SER A 193 -3.86 3.47 8.01
N PHE A 194 -4.18 2.62 9.00
CA PHE A 194 -5.43 2.74 9.75
C PHE A 194 -5.51 4.04 10.53
N THR A 195 -4.39 4.40 11.14
CA THR A 195 -4.30 5.50 12.10
C THR A 195 -3.88 6.81 11.43
N TYR A 196 -3.07 6.71 10.38
CA TYR A 196 -2.40 7.87 9.78
C TYR A 196 -2.64 7.95 8.28
N ASP A 197 -2.77 9.17 7.76
CA ASP A 197 -2.83 9.39 6.31
C ASP A 197 -1.45 9.28 5.68
N LEU A 198 -1.39 9.01 4.37
CA LEU A 198 -0.10 8.89 3.67
C LEU A 198 0.79 10.13 3.83
N LEU A 199 0.18 11.31 3.97
CA LEU A 199 0.85 12.58 4.26
C LEU A 199 1.61 12.54 5.58
N ASP A 200 0.96 12.07 6.65
CA ASP A 200 1.58 11.89 7.96
C ASP A 200 2.62 10.78 7.95
N LEU A 201 2.41 9.82 7.04
CA LEU A 201 3.24 8.65 6.91
C LEU A 201 4.57 8.92 6.20
N CYS A 202 4.56 9.86 5.27
CA CYS A 202 5.66 10.16 4.38
C CYS A 202 6.86 10.80 5.11
N PRO A 203 8.09 10.30 4.90
CA PRO A 203 9.29 10.88 5.50
C PRO A 203 9.54 12.29 4.97
N ASN A 204 10.14 13.16 5.79
CA ASN A 204 10.49 14.53 5.38
C ASN A 204 11.97 14.69 4.94
N ASN A 205 12.78 13.63 5.04
CA ASN A 205 14.23 13.65 4.81
C ASN A 205 14.68 13.10 3.43
N PHE A 206 13.78 12.90 2.46
CA PHE A 206 14.13 12.33 1.14
C PHE A 206 14.71 13.36 0.15
N THR A 207 15.68 12.97 -0.67
CA THR A 207 16.26 13.84 -1.72
C THR A 207 15.47 13.77 -3.02
N ASP A 208 15.21 12.56 -3.52
CA ASP A 208 14.58 12.35 -4.82
C ASP A 208 13.12 11.88 -4.66
N GLU A 209 12.95 10.66 -4.14
CA GLU A 209 11.64 10.06 -3.91
C GLU A 209 11.49 9.67 -2.43
N PRO A 210 10.31 9.90 -1.82
CA PRO A 210 10.05 9.45 -0.46
C PRO A 210 10.02 7.93 -0.38
N ASP A 211 10.65 7.39 0.66
CA ASP A 211 10.80 5.96 0.90
C ASP A 211 10.49 5.67 2.36
N TRP A 212 9.46 4.85 2.61
CA TRP A 212 8.97 4.49 3.93
C TRP A 212 10.07 3.99 4.87
N SER A 213 11.04 3.24 4.36
CA SER A 213 12.16 2.71 5.17
C SER A 213 12.96 3.81 5.87
N LYS A 214 12.97 5.02 5.30
CA LYS A 214 13.71 6.18 5.81
C LYS A 214 12.98 6.96 6.90
N ARG A 215 11.72 6.61 7.19
CA ARG A 215 10.90 7.27 8.22
C ARG A 215 11.52 7.20 9.61
N TYR A 216 12.13 6.07 9.96
CA TYR A 216 12.77 5.84 11.26
C TYR A 216 14.29 6.04 11.22
N SER A 217 14.85 6.37 10.06
CA SER A 217 16.28 6.69 9.88
C SER A 217 16.57 8.12 10.35
N LEU A 218 16.42 8.35 11.64
CA LEU A 218 16.95 9.51 12.35
C LEU A 218 17.79 8.98 13.50
N SER A 219 19.04 8.61 13.18
CA SER A 219 20.13 8.43 14.13
C SER A 219 21.34 9.19 13.62
#